data_AF-A0A3R7K432-F1
#
_entry.id   AF-A0A3R7K432-F1
#
_cell.length_a   1.000
_cell.length_b   1.000
_cell.length_c   1.000
_cell.angle_alpha   90.00
_cell.angle_beta   90.00
_cell.angle_gamma   90.00
#
_symmetry.space_group_name_H-M   'P 1'
#
loop_
_entity.id
_entity.type
_entity.pdbx_description
1 polymer ?
#
loop_
_entity_poly.entity_id
_entity_poly.type
_entity_poly.pdbx_seq_one_letter_code
_entity_poly.pdbx_strand_id
1 'polypeptide(L)'
;MPKPKLLTMKRELKRESVLRVLFILATALLFIRFDTTTGGDPAGPHSPGNSRAVAADDAALAYIPRSVVDTWGRRDFLIVLGIPSTDTEARRRRRNLQRSTCWRFPGVATRANDFSGAMLVLYLLGRHPEHSYNYSAALQEEAAQWHDVVALPMNEGHV
;
A
#
# COMPACT_ATOMS: atom_id res chain seq x y z
N MET A 1 65.46 -9.60 -27.91
CA MET A 1 64.61 -8.41 -27.68
C MET A 1 63.14 -8.77 -27.84
N PRO A 2 62.38 -9.05 -26.77
CA PRO A 2 60.91 -9.06 -26.82
C PRO A 2 60.36 -7.85 -26.03
N LYS A 3 59.34 -7.13 -26.52
CA LYS A 3 58.37 -6.38 -25.67
C LYS A 3 57.25 -5.54 -26.35
N PRO A 4 56.93 -5.59 -27.66
CA PRO A 4 55.78 -4.80 -28.14
C PRO A 4 54.43 -5.38 -27.66
N LYS A 5 54.26 -6.71 -27.69
CA LYS A 5 52.98 -7.37 -27.37
C LYS A 5 52.56 -7.25 -25.89
N LEU A 6 53.53 -7.25 -24.97
CA LEU A 6 53.26 -7.17 -23.52
C LEU A 6 52.74 -5.78 -23.11
N LEU A 7 53.21 -4.72 -23.78
CA LEU A 7 52.80 -3.35 -23.53
C LEU A 7 51.36 -3.10 -24.00
N THR A 8 50.99 -3.65 -25.15
CA THR A 8 49.62 -3.55 -25.69
C THR A 8 48.61 -4.31 -24.83
N MET A 9 48.93 -5.54 -24.40
CA MET A 9 48.05 -6.31 -23.49
C MET A 9 47.85 -5.63 -22.14
N LYS A 10 48.90 -5.01 -21.57
CA LYS A 10 48.78 -4.23 -20.32
C LYS A 10 47.89 -3.00 -20.48
N ARG A 11 47.90 -2.37 -21.66
CA ARG A 11 47.08 -1.18 -21.96
C ARG A 11 45.61 -1.55 -22.14
N GLU A 12 45.32 -2.67 -22.80
CA GLU A 12 43.97 -3.22 -22.96
C GLU A 12 43.38 -3.66 -21.60
N LEU A 13 44.14 -4.40 -20.78
CA LEU A 13 43.70 -4.82 -19.45
C LEU A 13 43.43 -3.62 -18.51
N LYS A 14 44.24 -2.56 -18.62
CA LYS A 14 44.02 -1.30 -17.89
C LYS A 14 42.77 -0.57 -18.39
N ARG A 15 42.49 -0.57 -19.71
CA ARG A 15 41.28 0.02 -20.29
C ARG A 15 40.03 -0.73 -19.84
N GLU A 16 40.04 -2.05 -19.85
CA GLU A 16 38.92 -2.87 -19.37
C GLU A 16 38.66 -2.67 -17.88
N SER A 17 39.73 -2.61 -17.08
CA SER A 17 39.63 -2.37 -15.64
C SER A 17 39.04 -0.99 -15.35
N VAL A 18 39.47 0.04 -16.09
CA VAL A 18 38.89 1.39 -16.00
C VAL A 18 37.41 1.39 -16.43
N LEU A 19 37.05 0.68 -17.51
CA LEU A 19 35.68 0.60 -17.98
C LEU A 19 34.76 -0.11 -16.97
N ARG A 20 35.24 -1.19 -16.33
CA ARG A 20 34.52 -1.89 -15.26
C ARG A 20 34.34 -1.01 -14.03
N VAL A 21 35.36 -0.28 -13.61
CA VAL A 21 35.26 0.67 -12.48
C VAL A 21 34.27 1.79 -12.80
N LEU A 22 34.31 2.35 -14.02
CA LEU A 22 33.34 3.35 -14.47
C LEU A 22 31.93 2.78 -14.52
N PHE A 23 31.75 1.54 -14.97
CA PHE A 23 30.44 0.88 -14.99
C PHE A 23 29.89 0.65 -13.58
N ILE A 24 30.72 0.18 -12.64
CA ILE A 24 30.36 0.01 -11.22
C ILE A 24 30.01 1.37 -10.58
N LEU A 25 30.79 2.41 -10.87
CA LEU A 25 30.53 3.75 -10.35
C LEU A 25 29.21 4.32 -10.92
N ALA A 26 28.95 4.10 -12.21
CA ALA A 26 27.71 4.52 -12.86
C ALA A 26 26.49 3.75 -12.33
N THR A 27 26.61 2.44 -12.09
CA THR A 27 25.52 1.65 -11.47
C THR A 27 25.31 2.06 -10.01
N ALA A 28 26.35 2.27 -9.22
CA ALA A 28 26.22 2.76 -7.85
C ALA A 28 25.56 4.15 -7.79
N LEU A 29 25.94 5.08 -8.68
CA LEU A 29 25.29 6.38 -8.82
C LEU A 29 23.82 6.26 -9.24
N LEU A 30 23.48 5.31 -10.10
CA LEU A 30 22.10 5.05 -10.52
C LEU A 30 21.26 4.49 -9.34
N PHE A 31 21.80 3.55 -8.57
CA PHE A 31 21.15 3.03 -7.36
C PHE A 31 20.97 4.12 -6.29
N ILE A 32 21.98 4.95 -6.05
CA ILE A 32 21.87 6.10 -5.14
C ILE A 32 20.83 7.11 -5.67
N ARG A 33 20.76 7.34 -6.99
CA ARG A 33 19.74 8.19 -7.59
C ARG A 33 18.33 7.64 -7.45
N PHE A 34 18.14 6.32 -7.57
CA PHE A 34 16.86 5.67 -7.29
C PHE A 34 16.45 5.83 -5.82
N ASP A 35 17.39 5.74 -4.86
CA ASP A 35 17.11 6.03 -3.44
C ASP A 35 16.74 7.50 -3.22
N THR A 36 17.42 8.45 -3.88
CA THR A 36 17.13 9.90 -3.74
C THR A 36 15.90 10.39 -4.51
N THR A 37 15.16 9.51 -5.19
CA THR A 37 13.80 9.86 -5.67
C THR A 37 12.72 9.61 -4.62
N THR A 38 13.09 9.26 -3.39
CA THR A 38 12.38 9.83 -2.24
C THR A 38 12.66 11.33 -2.20
N GLY A 39 12.01 12.06 -3.11
CA GLY A 39 11.61 13.44 -2.87
C GLY A 39 10.61 13.44 -1.72
N GLY A 40 11.11 13.09 -0.53
CA GLY A 40 10.51 13.48 0.71
C GLY A 40 10.68 14.99 0.77
N ASP A 41 9.64 15.70 0.33
CA ASP A 41 9.22 16.79 1.18
C ASP A 41 8.90 16.16 2.54
N PRO A 42 9.60 16.52 3.63
CA PRO A 42 9.12 16.24 4.96
C PRO A 42 7.95 17.19 5.20
N ALA A 43 6.85 16.96 4.48
CA ALA A 43 5.55 17.32 4.95
C ALA A 43 5.36 16.53 6.24
N GLY A 44 5.78 17.12 7.37
CA GLY A 44 5.34 16.70 8.68
C GLY A 44 3.80 16.61 8.68
N PRO A 45 3.19 16.00 9.71
CA PRO A 45 1.76 15.67 9.75
C PRO A 45 0.80 16.88 9.65
N HIS A 46 1.29 18.08 9.36
CA HIS A 46 0.55 19.33 9.21
C HIS A 46 1.02 20.12 7.97
N SER A 47 0.91 19.54 6.78
CA SER A 47 0.82 20.37 5.57
C SER A 47 -0.60 20.96 5.49
N PRO A 48 -0.79 22.29 5.30
CA PRO A 48 -2.12 22.91 5.25
C PRO A 48 -2.95 22.56 4.00
N GLY A 49 -2.39 21.73 3.11
CA GLY A 49 -3.04 21.29 1.89
C GLY A 49 -4.10 20.22 2.18
N ASN A 50 -5.34 20.67 2.32
CA ASN A 50 -6.58 19.88 2.41
C ASN A 50 -6.96 19.32 3.79
N SER A 51 -7.32 20.20 4.73
CA SER A 51 -8.12 19.82 5.92
C SER A 51 -9.36 18.99 5.56
N ARG A 52 -9.94 19.20 4.37
CA ARG A 52 -11.05 18.40 3.84
C ARG A 52 -10.67 16.96 3.52
N ALA A 53 -9.47 16.72 2.98
CA ALA A 53 -8.98 15.37 2.70
C ALA A 53 -8.70 14.63 4.01
N VAL A 54 -8.03 15.30 4.96
CA VAL A 54 -7.79 14.74 6.31
C VAL A 54 -9.11 14.38 6.99
N ALA A 55 -10.11 15.26 6.95
CA ALA A 55 -11.43 14.98 7.51
C ALA A 55 -12.16 13.83 6.78
N ALA A 56 -11.93 13.66 5.47
CA ALA A 56 -12.50 12.56 4.70
C ALA A 56 -11.83 11.23 5.05
N ASP A 57 -10.50 11.22 5.23
CA ASP A 57 -9.74 10.05 5.65
C ASP A 57 -10.13 9.63 7.08
N ASP A 58 -10.21 10.58 8.01
CA ASP A 58 -10.69 10.35 9.37
C ASP A 58 -12.11 9.78 9.40
N ALA A 59 -13.01 10.32 8.56
CA ALA A 59 -14.37 9.80 8.42
C ALA A 59 -14.40 8.39 7.82
N ALA A 60 -13.54 8.11 6.84
CA ALA A 60 -13.43 6.81 6.20
C ALA A 60 -12.96 5.71 7.16
N LEU A 61 -12.10 6.07 8.11
CA LEU A 61 -11.51 5.18 9.10
C LEU A 61 -12.24 5.20 10.46
N ALA A 62 -13.35 5.93 10.59
CA ALA A 62 -14.04 6.16 11.86
C ALA A 62 -14.47 4.88 12.60
N TYR A 63 -14.71 3.78 11.87
CA TYR A 63 -15.13 2.50 12.44
C TYR A 63 -13.98 1.50 12.65
N ILE A 64 -12.74 1.91 12.38
CA ILE A 64 -11.55 1.09 12.57
C ILE A 64 -10.78 1.62 13.79
N PRO A 65 -10.38 0.77 14.75
CA PRO A 65 -9.57 1.22 15.88
C PRO A 65 -8.25 1.85 15.42
N ARG A 66 -7.87 2.99 16.03
CA ARG A 66 -6.60 3.68 15.69
C ARG A 66 -5.38 2.77 15.74
N SER A 67 -5.32 1.86 16.70
CA SER A 67 -4.22 0.88 16.82
C SER A 67 -4.09 -0.04 15.61
N VAL A 68 -5.19 -0.34 14.91
CA VAL A 68 -5.20 -1.12 13.66
C VAL A 68 -4.69 -0.26 12.51
N VAL A 69 -5.16 0.99 12.40
CA VAL A 69 -4.66 1.94 11.40
C VAL A 69 -3.16 2.18 11.56
N ASP A 70 -2.68 2.35 12.79
CA ASP A 70 -1.26 2.46 13.11
C ASP A 70 -0.49 1.20 12.73
N THR A 71 -1.09 0.02 12.97
CA THR A 71 -0.51 -1.26 12.54
C THR A 71 -0.36 -1.30 11.03
N TRP A 72 -1.37 -0.86 10.28
CA TRP A 72 -1.29 -0.80 8.82
C TRP A 72 -0.20 0.16 8.35
N GLY A 73 -0.12 1.36 8.92
CA GLY A 73 0.88 2.36 8.56
C GLY A 73 2.32 1.96 8.89
N ARG A 74 2.53 1.02 9.81
CA ARG A 74 3.84 0.49 10.19
C ARG A 74 4.28 -0.74 9.40
N ARG A 75 3.40 -1.30 8.56
CA ARG A 75 3.66 -2.55 7.81
C ARG A 75 3.99 -2.24 6.36
N ASP A 76 5.02 -2.91 5.86
CA ASP A 76 5.38 -2.87 4.43
C ASP A 76 4.55 -3.89 3.65
N PHE A 77 3.28 -3.56 3.38
CA PHE A 77 2.46 -4.38 2.49
C PHE A 77 2.98 -4.26 1.06
N LEU A 78 3.18 -5.40 0.40
CA LEU A 78 3.48 -5.46 -1.03
C LEU A 78 2.26 -5.05 -1.87
N ILE A 79 1.06 -5.40 -1.42
CA ILE A 79 -0.21 -5.14 -2.11
C ILE A 79 -1.24 -4.63 -1.10
N VAL A 80 -1.93 -3.55 -1.44
CA VAL A 80 -3.17 -3.12 -0.77
C VAL A 80 -4.30 -3.20 -1.79
N LEU A 81 -5.24 -4.12 -1.57
CA LEU A 81 -6.36 -4.37 -2.47
C LEU A 81 -7.64 -3.79 -1.89
N GLY A 82 -8.15 -2.72 -2.50
CA GLY A 82 -9.47 -2.17 -2.21
C GLY A 82 -10.56 -2.85 -3.05
N ILE A 83 -11.57 -3.40 -2.40
CA ILE A 83 -12.71 -4.06 -3.04
C ILE A 83 -13.96 -3.21 -2.82
N PRO A 84 -14.47 -2.51 -3.86
CA PRO A 84 -15.74 -1.80 -3.78
C PRO A 84 -16.89 -2.77 -3.45
N SER A 85 -17.68 -2.41 -2.46
CA SER A 85 -18.83 -3.19 -2.01
C SER A 85 -19.98 -2.26 -1.61
N THR A 86 -21.16 -2.84 -1.45
CA THR A 86 -22.36 -2.08 -1.09
C THR A 86 -22.84 -2.50 0.29
N ASP A 87 -23.50 -1.59 1.01
CA ASP A 87 -24.10 -1.91 2.31
C ASP A 87 -25.46 -2.61 2.15
N THR A 88 -25.44 -3.81 1.56
CA THR A 88 -26.61 -4.67 1.42
C THR A 88 -26.32 -6.04 2.02
N GLU A 89 -27.34 -6.74 2.49
CA GLU A 89 -27.19 -8.08 3.08
C GLU A 89 -26.50 -9.06 2.10
N ALA A 90 -26.91 -9.04 0.82
CA ALA A 90 -26.34 -9.88 -0.21
C ALA A 90 -24.83 -9.63 -0.41
N ARG A 91 -24.39 -8.37 -0.39
CA ARG A 91 -22.96 -8.03 -0.48
C ARG A 91 -22.21 -8.33 0.81
N ARG A 92 -22.81 -8.13 1.99
CA ARG A 92 -22.24 -8.57 3.27
C ARG A 92 -21.97 -10.08 3.28
N ARG A 93 -22.94 -10.89 2.84
CA ARG A 93 -22.76 -12.35 2.70
C ARG A 93 -21.60 -12.69 1.77
N ARG A 94 -21.45 -11.97 0.65
CA ARG A 94 -20.32 -12.14 -0.26
C ARG A 94 -18.98 -11.82 0.41
N ARG A 95 -18.86 -10.70 1.14
CA ARG A 95 -17.64 -10.36 1.88
C ARG A 95 -17.27 -11.44 2.89
N ASN A 96 -18.25 -11.95 3.63
CA ASN A 96 -18.04 -13.06 4.57
C ASN A 96 -17.55 -14.34 3.89
N LEU A 97 -18.09 -14.68 2.71
CA LEU A 97 -17.59 -15.80 1.91
C LEU A 97 -16.17 -15.57 1.43
N GLN A 98 -15.84 -14.36 0.95
CA GLN A 98 -14.49 -14.05 0.51
C GLN A 98 -13.48 -14.17 1.66
N ARG A 99 -13.80 -13.65 2.86
CA ARG A 99 -13.00 -13.80 4.09
C ARG A 99 -12.77 -15.27 4.47
N SER A 100 -13.82 -16.10 4.39
CA SER A 100 -13.73 -17.51 4.77
C SER A 100 -13.19 -18.44 3.68
N THR A 101 -12.98 -17.94 2.46
CA THR A 101 -12.49 -18.72 1.32
C THR A 101 -11.22 -18.12 0.73
N CYS A 102 -11.34 -17.26 -0.29
CA CYS A 102 -10.22 -16.80 -1.11
C CYS A 102 -9.22 -15.89 -0.38
N TRP A 103 -9.52 -15.41 0.82
CA TRP A 103 -8.58 -14.62 1.64
C TRP A 103 -7.86 -15.42 2.74
N ARG A 104 -7.97 -16.74 2.74
CA ARG A 104 -7.29 -17.61 3.73
C ARG A 104 -5.84 -17.97 3.39
N PHE A 105 -5.30 -17.48 2.27
CA PHE A 105 -3.91 -17.76 1.91
C PHE A 105 -2.95 -17.10 2.92
N PRO A 106 -1.82 -17.75 3.28
CA PRO A 106 -0.94 -17.28 4.36
C PRO A 106 -0.37 -15.86 4.22
N GLY A 107 -0.29 -15.33 3.00
CA GLY A 107 0.23 -13.99 2.73
C GLY A 107 -0.76 -12.85 2.95
N VAL A 108 -2.03 -13.14 3.25
CA VAL A 108 -3.07 -12.12 3.44
C VAL A 108 -3.08 -11.63 4.90
N ALA A 109 -2.90 -10.32 5.06
CA ALA A 109 -3.01 -9.62 6.33
C ALA A 109 -4.47 -9.46 6.72
N THR A 110 -4.86 -10.04 7.86
CA THR A 110 -6.22 -10.06 8.36
C THR A 110 -6.24 -9.76 9.86
N ARG A 111 -7.42 -9.46 10.42
CA ARG A 111 -7.56 -9.33 11.88
C ARG A 111 -7.09 -10.58 12.63
N ALA A 112 -7.31 -11.78 12.08
CA ALA A 112 -7.00 -13.03 12.76
C ALA A 112 -5.49 -13.30 12.93
N ASN A 113 -4.64 -12.60 12.16
CA ASN A 113 -3.19 -12.71 12.25
C ASN A 113 -2.54 -11.35 12.57
N ASP A 114 -3.27 -10.45 13.23
CA ASP A 114 -2.80 -9.11 13.61
C ASP A 114 -2.26 -8.30 12.42
N PHE A 115 -2.94 -8.46 11.28
CA PHE A 115 -2.57 -7.87 10.00
C PHE A 115 -1.12 -8.18 9.59
N SER A 116 -0.66 -9.39 9.89
CA SER A 116 0.61 -9.90 9.39
C SER A 116 0.42 -10.53 8.01
N GLY A 117 1.20 -10.09 7.03
CA GLY A 117 1.10 -10.56 5.65
C GLY A 117 1.67 -9.53 4.69
N ALA A 118 1.87 -9.95 3.44
CA ALA A 118 2.32 -9.07 2.37
C ALA A 118 1.16 -8.38 1.66
N MET A 119 -0.08 -8.87 1.81
CA MET A 119 -1.25 -8.34 1.11
C MET A 119 -2.35 -7.92 2.09
N LEU A 120 -2.70 -6.65 2.12
CA LEU A 120 -3.85 -6.12 2.85
C LEU A 120 -5.08 -6.07 1.95
N VAL A 121 -6.22 -6.59 2.41
CA VAL A 121 -7.50 -6.52 1.69
C VAL A 121 -8.46 -5.66 2.48
N LEU A 122 -9.03 -4.64 1.82
CA LEU A 122 -9.98 -3.70 2.41
C LEU A 122 -11.25 -3.64 1.59
N TYR A 123 -12.41 -3.60 2.24
CA TYR A 123 -13.69 -3.37 1.59
C TYR A 123 -14.06 -1.90 1.67
N LEU A 124 -14.27 -1.29 0.51
CA LEU A 124 -14.60 0.13 0.39
C LEU A 124 -16.11 0.28 0.21
N LEU A 125 -16.78 0.96 1.15
CA LEU A 125 -18.23 1.12 1.13
C LEU A 125 -18.62 2.59 1.21
N GLY A 126 -19.51 3.01 0.32
CA GLY A 126 -20.21 4.28 0.41
C GLY A 126 -21.52 4.15 1.18
N ARG A 127 -22.21 5.27 1.35
CA ARG A 127 -23.53 5.35 1.98
C ARG A 127 -24.59 4.85 0.98
N HIS A 128 -25.30 3.78 1.30
CA HIS A 128 -26.25 3.14 0.38
C HIS A 128 -27.63 3.81 0.40
N PRO A 129 -28.33 3.94 -0.73
CA PRO A 129 -29.68 4.53 -0.80
C PRO A 129 -30.73 3.81 0.05
N GLU A 130 -30.67 2.48 0.18
CA GLU A 130 -31.64 1.71 0.99
C GLU A 130 -31.62 2.12 2.47
N HIS A 131 -30.51 2.69 2.95
CA HIS A 131 -30.35 3.17 4.32
C HIS A 131 -30.44 4.70 4.42
N SER A 132 -31.12 5.35 3.45
CA SER A 132 -31.25 6.81 3.36
C SER A 132 -29.89 7.53 3.38
N TYR A 133 -28.88 6.94 2.72
CA TYR A 133 -27.50 7.42 2.74
C TYR A 133 -26.89 7.52 4.15
N ASN A 134 -27.26 6.60 5.04
CA ASN A 134 -26.54 6.35 6.29
C ASN A 134 -25.87 4.96 6.24
N TYR A 135 -24.91 4.72 7.14
CA TYR A 135 -24.36 3.38 7.33
C TYR A 135 -25.27 2.56 8.24
N SER A 136 -25.67 1.37 7.79
CA SER A 136 -26.51 0.48 8.59
C SER A 136 -25.80 0.02 9.88
N ALA A 137 -26.57 -0.28 10.93
CA ALA A 137 -26.01 -0.79 12.19
C ALA A 137 -25.16 -2.05 11.96
N ALA A 138 -25.63 -2.93 11.07
CA ALA A 138 -24.93 -4.17 10.79
C ALA A 138 -23.67 -3.98 9.92
N LEU A 139 -23.51 -2.85 9.21
CA LEU A 139 -22.21 -2.48 8.63
C LEU A 139 -21.24 -2.04 9.71
N GLN A 140 -21.70 -1.26 10.69
CA GLN A 140 -20.86 -0.78 11.79
C GLN A 140 -20.38 -1.96 12.65
N GLU A 141 -21.25 -2.94 12.91
CA GLU A 141 -20.89 -4.20 13.57
C GLU A 141 -19.86 -5.00 12.75
N GLU A 142 -20.05 -5.11 11.43
CA GLU A 142 -19.08 -5.77 10.55
C GLU A 142 -17.72 -5.07 10.57
N ALA A 143 -17.69 -3.75 10.51
CA ALA A 143 -16.46 -2.95 10.57
C ALA A 143 -15.74 -3.14 11.90
N ALA A 144 -16.47 -3.11 13.02
CA ALA A 144 -15.93 -3.39 14.35
C ALA A 144 -15.47 -4.84 14.53
N GLN A 145 -16.06 -5.79 13.80
CA GLN A 145 -15.69 -7.18 13.88
C GLN A 145 -14.44 -7.51 13.04
N TRP A 146 -14.32 -6.97 11.83
CA TRP A 146 -13.27 -7.40 10.90
C TRP A 146 -12.14 -6.40 10.77
N HIS A 147 -12.39 -5.14 11.12
CA HIS A 147 -11.48 -4.01 10.97
C HIS A 147 -10.95 -3.85 9.52
N ASP A 148 -11.61 -4.42 8.51
CA ASP A 148 -11.20 -4.38 7.10
C ASP A 148 -12.18 -3.56 6.23
N VAL A 149 -13.07 -2.80 6.87
CA VAL A 149 -14.13 -2.02 6.21
C VAL A 149 -13.78 -0.53 6.29
N VAL A 150 -13.58 0.09 5.13
CA VAL A 150 -13.38 1.54 4.99
C VAL A 150 -14.70 2.17 4.57
N ALA A 151 -15.27 3.01 5.42
CA ALA A 151 -16.58 3.62 5.25
C ALA A 151 -16.45 5.00 4.59
N LEU A 152 -16.25 5.02 3.27
CA LEU A 152 -15.99 6.24 2.50
C LEU A 152 -17.11 7.26 2.67
N PRO A 153 -16.82 8.54 3.02
CA PRO A 153 -17.82 9.58 3.27
C PRO A 153 -18.42 10.13 1.96
N MET A 154 -18.94 9.23 1.12
CA MET A 154 -19.58 9.49 -0.15
C MET A 154 -20.88 8.70 -0.27
N ASN A 155 -21.78 9.17 -1.14
CA ASN A 155 -23.00 8.46 -1.46
C ASN A 155 -22.73 7.43 -2.55
N GLU A 156 -23.18 6.20 -2.34
CA GLU A 156 -23.05 5.15 -3.34
C GLU A 156 -23.97 5.42 -4.54
N GLY A 157 -23.47 5.17 -5.75
CA GLY A 157 -24.25 5.30 -6.99
C GLY A 157 -24.47 6.73 -7.46
N HIS A 158 -23.92 7.73 -6.78
CA HIS A 158 -23.88 9.12 -7.23
C HIS A 158 -22.54 9.41 -7.89
N VAL A 159 -22.56 9.85 -9.15
CA VAL A 159 -21.40 10.29 -9.94
C VAL A 159 -21.55 11.75 -10.28
#